data_AF-A0A1Q3A979-F1
#
_entry.id   AF-A0A1Q3A979-F1
#
_cell.length_a   1.000
_cell.length_b   1.000
_cell.length_c   1.000
_cell.angle_alpha   90.00
_cell.angle_beta   90.00
_cell.angle_gamma   90.00
#
_symmetry.space_group_name_H-M   'P 1'
#
loop_
_entity.id
_entity.type
_entity.pdbx_description
1 polymer ?
#
loop_
_entity_poly.entity_id
_entity_poly.type
_entity_poly.pdbx_seq_one_letter_code
_entity_poly.pdbx_strand_id
1 'polypeptide(L)'
;MDFDDTVNHLISFLRNGIPQNSPALLNNLVYYTPRLRNVRSLQKLVGSTFESTIWAKTDLFELYEMSQAIIQWKLEISEPTVSLHEFYNAWDLCFANCNAWTPQKLTILGGILSTKSKFEYLQKNHFLDDSGTVIRLYGYWRNEYFLPVWCSLVGRSQPLSRLDEIVAIYSTLSDPVDIKRNQVPWDMVTWSLTRLSTSYLASPPVDNSPLARHLSQFVKTLQISIGRNSQTVISDVLSNLCRECFNLCAREAGSSNPKKNYSGEYFRNVLFAIIIELKSILDATQNVPENWYPQIIMCLFHTSFIAKDIGTIGFESYEYVYDVVTTGITMCSNHWVYMHLLDTMVGNIWNGLPIRSNKPNDAKRLFLLNYMERTLPEFPHLTPPFIRGVIKPMEFSYIDSEDLEVRESMHLVLLSLFQNSVSGDNLIAWQAQHYHEYITLATDHFLQGKLSEAQLAIVYQRMSSRLPLLQAVDRHLTRNTLHYTYLKTLNCPHTDQQKALLLCLIYQIPFVNRIFLLEWFNTCKELMSKIKFDGAQNKKILEALWKVVSSIKTDDALKWWYGNIIPTKSYL
;
A
#
# COMPACT_ATOMS: atom_id res chain seq x y z
N MET A 1 -52.67 -6.90 20.34
CA MET A 1 -52.13 -5.89 21.28
C MET A 1 -52.13 -4.57 20.57
N ASP A 2 -52.65 -3.54 21.21
CA ASP A 2 -52.69 -2.19 20.64
C ASP A 2 -51.24 -1.65 20.48
N PHE A 3 -51.00 -0.93 19.39
CA PHE A 3 -49.69 -0.32 19.10
C PHE A 3 -49.33 0.68 20.21
N ASP A 4 -50.33 1.44 20.69
CA ASP A 4 -50.15 2.43 21.74
C ASP A 4 -49.88 1.79 23.11
N ASP A 5 -50.52 0.67 23.44
CA ASP A 5 -50.24 -0.09 24.67
C ASP A 5 -48.79 -0.59 24.70
N THR A 6 -48.32 -1.10 23.57
CA THR A 6 -46.95 -1.61 23.44
C THR A 6 -45.91 -0.49 23.60
N VAL A 7 -46.17 0.69 23.04
CA VAL A 7 -45.32 1.87 23.20
C VAL A 7 -45.33 2.39 24.64
N ASN A 8 -46.48 2.37 25.32
CA ASN A 8 -46.57 2.75 26.73
C ASN A 8 -45.80 1.78 27.64
N HIS A 9 -45.86 0.48 27.36
CA HIS A 9 -45.03 -0.52 28.04
C HIS A 9 -43.53 -0.27 27.81
N LEU A 10 -43.13 0.03 26.57
CA LEU A 10 -41.75 0.36 26.23
C LEU A 10 -41.25 1.61 26.98
N ILE A 11 -42.07 2.66 27.06
CA ILE A 11 -41.78 3.89 27.82
C ILE A 11 -41.61 3.59 29.31
N SER A 12 -42.53 2.81 29.89
CA SER A 12 -42.46 2.41 31.30
C SER A 12 -41.18 1.61 31.58
N PHE A 13 -40.84 0.70 30.67
CA PHE A 13 -39.62 -0.09 30.77
C PHE A 13 -38.38 0.81 30.72
N LEU A 14 -38.28 1.74 29.76
CA LEU A 14 -37.14 2.66 29.65
C LEU A 14 -36.94 3.55 30.89
N ARG A 15 -38.01 3.91 31.59
CA ARG A 15 -37.95 4.76 32.78
C ARG A 15 -37.57 4.01 34.05
N ASN A 16 -38.08 2.80 34.22
CA ASN A 16 -38.02 2.06 35.48
C ASN A 16 -37.17 0.79 35.40
N GLY A 17 -36.71 0.41 34.20
CA GLY A 17 -35.94 -0.79 33.96
C GLY A 17 -34.52 -0.71 34.53
N ILE A 18 -33.95 -1.89 34.79
CA ILE A 18 -32.59 -2.04 35.32
C ILE A 18 -31.61 -2.07 34.14
N PRO A 19 -30.37 -1.56 34.30
CA PRO A 19 -29.34 -1.67 33.27
C PRO A 19 -29.10 -3.12 32.83
N GLN A 20 -29.44 -3.40 31.58
CA GLN A 20 -29.31 -4.71 30.95
C GLN A 20 -28.97 -4.52 29.48
N ASN A 21 -28.13 -5.40 28.92
CA ASN A 21 -27.98 -5.44 27.48
C ASN A 21 -29.11 -6.28 26.88
N SER A 22 -29.97 -5.67 26.06
CA SER A 22 -31.15 -6.32 25.46
C SER A 22 -31.28 -5.93 23.99
N PRO A 23 -30.79 -6.77 23.06
CA PRO A 23 -30.95 -6.56 21.62
C PRO A 23 -32.42 -6.41 21.21
N ALA A 24 -33.33 -7.11 21.89
CA ALA A 24 -34.76 -7.00 21.66
C ALA A 24 -35.30 -5.59 21.97
N LEU A 25 -34.78 -4.93 23.01
CA LEU A 25 -35.16 -3.57 23.35
C LEU A 25 -34.73 -2.59 22.24
N LEU A 26 -33.49 -2.71 21.76
CA LEU A 26 -32.97 -1.87 20.68
C LEU A 26 -33.80 -2.05 19.39
N ASN A 27 -34.09 -3.29 19.02
CA ASN A 27 -34.92 -3.61 17.85
C ASN A 27 -36.34 -3.03 17.97
N ASN A 28 -36.95 -3.13 19.15
CA ASN A 28 -38.26 -2.53 19.40
C ASN A 28 -38.22 -1.00 19.24
N LEU A 29 -37.16 -0.34 19.73
CA LEU A 29 -37.02 1.11 19.55
C LEU A 29 -36.88 1.50 18.08
N VAL A 30 -36.07 0.77 17.31
CA VAL A 30 -35.93 0.96 15.86
C VAL A 30 -37.27 0.74 15.13
N TYR A 31 -38.06 -0.24 15.55
CA TYR A 31 -39.34 -0.53 14.93
C TYR A 31 -40.41 0.51 15.26
N TYR A 32 -40.63 0.82 16.54
CA TYR A 32 -41.76 1.63 16.98
C TYR A 32 -41.55 3.14 16.82
N THR A 33 -40.34 3.65 17.12
CA THR A 33 -40.06 5.11 17.13
C THR A 33 -40.40 5.80 15.80
N PRO A 34 -39.94 5.34 14.62
CA PRO A 34 -40.20 6.04 13.36
C PRO A 34 -41.68 5.98 12.91
N ARG A 35 -42.45 5.02 13.43
CA ARG A 35 -43.85 4.72 13.03
C ARG A 35 -44.91 5.40 13.90
N LEU A 36 -44.50 6.13 14.93
CA LEU A 36 -45.43 6.83 15.81
C LEU A 36 -46.22 7.90 15.06
N ARG A 37 -47.54 7.91 15.28
CA ARG A 37 -48.48 8.85 14.65
C ARG A 37 -48.77 10.09 15.49
N ASN A 38 -48.50 10.04 16.79
CA ASN A 38 -48.78 11.12 17.73
C ASN A 38 -47.48 11.78 18.22
N VAL A 39 -47.36 13.10 18.03
CA VAL A 39 -46.18 13.89 18.42
C VAL A 39 -45.91 13.83 19.92
N ARG A 40 -46.94 13.83 20.79
CA ARG A 40 -46.76 13.72 22.25
C ARG A 40 -46.23 12.35 22.64
N SER A 41 -46.71 11.28 22.00
CA SER A 41 -46.20 9.92 22.25
C SER A 41 -44.75 9.78 21.76
N LEU A 42 -44.42 10.39 20.61
CA LEU A 42 -43.05 10.47 20.10
C LEU A 42 -42.13 11.20 21.08
N GLN A 43 -42.50 12.39 21.55
CA GLN A 43 -41.72 13.14 22.53
C GLN A 43 -41.49 12.35 23.83
N LYS A 44 -42.52 11.65 24.32
CA LYS A 44 -42.38 10.79 25.51
C LYS A 44 -41.44 9.61 25.27
N LEU A 45 -41.54 8.94 24.12
CA LEU A 45 -40.67 7.81 23.80
C LEU A 45 -39.24 8.27 23.59
N VAL A 46 -39.00 9.28 22.74
CA VAL A 46 -37.66 9.84 22.47
C VAL A 46 -37.02 10.33 23.76
N GLY A 47 -37.75 11.09 24.59
CA GLY A 47 -37.25 11.56 25.87
C GLY A 47 -36.92 10.42 26.84
N SER A 48 -37.78 9.38 26.91
CA SER A 48 -37.52 8.23 27.78
C SER A 48 -36.35 7.38 27.27
N THR A 49 -36.19 7.27 25.95
CA THR A 49 -35.03 6.63 25.32
C THR A 49 -33.76 7.39 25.64
N PHE A 50 -33.73 8.71 25.44
CA PHE A 50 -32.52 9.51 25.62
C PHE A 50 -32.08 9.60 27.10
N GLU A 51 -33.02 9.70 28.03
CA GLU A 51 -32.74 9.84 29.47
C GLU A 51 -32.66 8.50 30.23
N SER A 52 -32.82 7.36 29.56
CA SER A 52 -32.83 6.06 30.24
C SER A 52 -31.48 5.71 30.85
N THR A 53 -31.50 5.20 32.08
CA THR A 53 -30.33 4.64 32.78
C THR A 53 -29.99 3.23 32.31
N ILE A 54 -30.86 2.57 31.54
CA ILE A 54 -30.67 1.20 31.07
C ILE A 54 -29.40 1.07 30.23
N TRP A 55 -29.06 2.14 29.51
CA TRP A 55 -27.90 2.20 28.62
C TRP A 55 -26.55 2.20 29.33
N ALA A 56 -26.51 2.32 30.66
CA ALA A 56 -25.26 2.45 31.42
C ALA A 56 -24.24 1.33 31.11
N LYS A 57 -24.72 0.13 30.78
CA LYS A 57 -23.88 -1.06 30.46
C LYS A 57 -23.95 -1.50 28.98
N THR A 58 -24.68 -0.79 28.14
CA THR A 58 -24.83 -1.14 26.72
C THR A 58 -23.57 -0.73 25.94
N ASP A 59 -23.21 -1.54 24.96
CA ASP A 59 -22.14 -1.22 24.02
C ASP A 59 -22.48 0.07 23.26
N LEU A 60 -21.49 0.94 23.07
CA LEU A 60 -21.76 2.22 22.41
C LEU A 60 -22.11 2.06 20.93
N PHE A 61 -21.48 1.13 20.21
CA PHE A 61 -21.81 0.91 18.81
C PHE A 61 -23.24 0.38 18.64
N GLU A 62 -23.74 -0.44 19.56
CA GLU A 62 -25.15 -0.86 19.54
C GLU A 62 -26.12 0.32 19.66
N LEU A 63 -25.83 1.30 20.53
CA LEU A 63 -26.64 2.52 20.66
C LEU A 63 -26.51 3.45 19.45
N TYR A 64 -25.31 3.53 18.88
CA TYR A 64 -25.02 4.28 17.67
C TYR A 64 -25.85 3.72 16.50
N GLU A 65 -25.81 2.41 16.29
CA GLU A 65 -26.54 1.72 15.22
C GLU A 65 -28.05 1.79 15.42
N MET A 66 -28.54 1.64 16.66
CA MET A 66 -29.96 1.81 16.97
C MET A 66 -30.44 3.21 16.59
N SER A 67 -29.74 4.25 17.01
CA SER A 67 -30.15 5.64 16.75
C SER A 67 -30.03 6.00 15.28
N GLN A 68 -28.98 5.54 14.60
CA GLN A 68 -28.83 5.62 13.14
C GLN A 68 -30.01 4.94 12.43
N ALA A 69 -30.37 3.72 12.82
CA ALA A 69 -31.46 2.96 12.22
C ALA A 69 -32.82 3.62 12.43
N ILE A 70 -33.11 4.18 13.62
CA ILE A 70 -34.35 4.93 13.88
C ILE A 70 -34.53 6.05 12.84
N ILE A 71 -33.49 6.83 12.58
CA ILE A 71 -33.56 7.93 11.60
C ILE A 71 -33.66 7.39 10.18
N GLN A 72 -32.86 6.38 9.82
CA GLN A 72 -32.90 5.78 8.47
C GLN A 72 -34.29 5.25 8.13
N TRP A 73 -34.92 4.50 9.04
CA TRP A 73 -36.27 4.00 8.84
C TRP A 73 -37.28 5.14 8.74
N LYS A 74 -37.13 6.22 9.51
CA LYS A 74 -38.03 7.37 9.40
C LYS A 74 -37.95 8.03 8.01
N LEU A 75 -36.75 8.12 7.44
CA LEU A 75 -36.52 8.71 6.12
C LEU A 75 -37.02 7.85 4.96
N GLU A 76 -37.22 6.55 5.18
CA GLU A 76 -37.71 5.59 4.16
C GLU A 76 -39.23 5.43 4.17
N ILE A 77 -39.95 6.00 5.14
CA ILE A 77 -41.42 5.95 5.19
C ILE A 77 -41.98 6.93 4.15
N SER A 78 -42.68 6.40 3.14
CA SER A 78 -43.24 7.17 2.02
C SER A 78 -44.27 8.22 2.44
N GLU A 79 -45.11 7.93 3.45
CA GLU A 79 -46.17 8.83 3.94
C GLU A 79 -46.12 8.95 5.47
N PRO A 80 -45.22 9.79 6.02
CA PRO A 80 -45.06 9.90 7.46
C PRO A 80 -46.20 10.71 8.08
N THR A 81 -46.97 10.10 9.01
CA THR A 81 -48.08 10.79 9.71
C THR A 81 -47.62 11.95 10.58
N VAL A 82 -46.42 11.85 11.16
CA VAL A 82 -45.69 12.95 11.80
C VAL A 82 -44.66 13.47 10.82
N SER A 83 -44.69 14.76 10.52
CA SER A 83 -43.76 15.39 9.58
C SER A 83 -42.30 15.20 10.01
N LEU A 84 -41.36 15.24 9.06
CA LEU A 84 -39.93 15.11 9.40
C LEU A 84 -39.47 16.22 10.34
N HIS A 85 -39.91 17.45 10.13
CA HIS A 85 -39.60 18.57 11.01
C HIS A 85 -40.04 18.32 12.46
N GLU A 86 -41.29 17.90 12.68
CA GLU A 86 -41.79 17.56 14.04
C GLU A 86 -41.02 16.39 14.66
N PHE A 87 -40.67 15.40 13.84
CA PHE A 87 -39.91 14.24 14.31
C PHE A 87 -38.51 14.64 14.80
N TYR A 88 -37.79 15.47 14.04
CA TYR A 88 -36.47 15.96 14.44
C TYR A 88 -36.55 16.93 15.63
N ASN A 89 -37.59 17.77 15.70
CA ASN A 89 -37.80 18.65 16.85
C ASN A 89 -38.03 17.88 18.17
N ALA A 90 -38.64 16.69 18.12
CA ALA A 90 -38.76 15.85 19.31
C ALA A 90 -37.38 15.45 19.87
N TRP A 91 -36.40 15.19 19.01
CA TRP A 91 -35.01 14.95 19.40
C TRP A 91 -34.30 16.24 19.84
N ASP A 92 -34.50 17.35 19.12
CA ASP A 92 -33.91 18.65 19.47
C ASP A 92 -34.29 19.08 20.89
N LEU A 93 -35.56 18.92 21.26
CA LEU A 93 -36.05 19.19 22.62
C LEU A 93 -35.33 18.35 23.68
N CYS A 94 -34.94 17.11 23.36
CA CYS A 94 -34.20 16.26 24.29
C CYS A 94 -32.74 16.72 24.43
N PHE A 95 -32.10 17.13 23.33
CA PHE A 95 -30.72 17.62 23.35
C PHE A 95 -30.62 18.98 24.04
N ALA A 96 -31.53 19.90 23.75
CA ALA A 96 -31.56 21.24 24.34
C ALA A 96 -31.81 21.21 25.86
N ASN A 97 -32.64 20.28 26.34
CA ASN A 97 -32.95 20.13 27.76
C ASN A 97 -32.03 19.13 28.49
N CYS A 98 -30.93 18.69 27.86
CA CYS A 98 -30.04 17.72 28.46
C CYS A 98 -29.17 18.37 29.55
N ASN A 99 -29.45 18.04 30.82
CA ASN A 99 -28.70 18.58 31.96
C ASN A 99 -27.30 17.95 32.12
N ALA A 100 -27.16 16.69 31.71
CA ALA A 100 -25.93 15.93 31.89
C ALA A 100 -25.67 14.99 30.71
N TRP A 101 -24.58 15.26 29.99
CA TRP A 101 -24.12 14.45 28.88
C TRP A 101 -23.28 13.26 29.35
N THR A 102 -23.61 12.08 28.84
CA THR A 102 -22.87 10.83 29.03
C THR A 102 -22.38 10.31 27.69
N PRO A 103 -21.39 9.40 27.66
CA PRO A 103 -20.96 8.76 26.41
C PRO A 103 -22.13 8.11 25.66
N GLN A 104 -23.07 7.46 26.36
CA GLN A 104 -24.26 6.86 25.76
C GLN A 104 -25.14 7.88 25.04
N LYS A 105 -25.47 9.00 25.70
CA LYS A 105 -26.27 10.07 25.11
C LYS A 105 -25.59 10.71 23.91
N LEU A 106 -24.27 10.94 24.02
CA LEU A 106 -23.47 11.42 22.91
C LEU A 106 -23.50 10.45 21.72
N THR A 107 -23.49 9.15 22.01
CA THR A 107 -23.51 8.12 20.98
C THR A 107 -24.84 8.05 20.24
N ILE A 108 -25.96 8.20 20.95
CA ILE A 108 -27.30 8.32 20.34
C ILE A 108 -27.35 9.54 19.40
N LEU A 109 -26.84 10.69 19.85
CA LEU A 109 -26.73 11.87 19.00
C LEU A 109 -25.79 11.60 17.80
N GLY A 110 -24.69 10.89 18.01
CA GLY A 110 -23.73 10.56 16.96
C GLY A 110 -24.33 9.67 15.87
N GLY A 111 -25.10 8.65 16.25
CA GLY A 111 -25.81 7.79 15.29
C GLY A 111 -26.84 8.56 14.48
N ILE A 112 -27.57 9.50 15.10
CA ILE A 112 -28.45 10.43 14.39
C ILE A 112 -27.65 11.30 13.41
N LEU A 113 -26.56 11.94 13.84
CA LEU A 113 -25.75 12.79 12.96
C LEU A 113 -25.17 12.04 11.76
N SER A 114 -24.90 10.74 11.90
CA SER A 114 -24.34 9.91 10.83
C SER A 114 -25.28 9.75 9.62
N THR A 115 -26.57 10.04 9.78
CA THR A 115 -27.55 9.94 8.68
C THR A 115 -27.66 11.20 7.82
N LYS A 116 -26.86 12.24 8.11
CA LYS A 116 -26.87 13.52 7.38
C LYS A 116 -26.76 13.33 5.87
N SER A 117 -25.76 12.59 5.38
CA SER A 117 -25.55 12.41 3.94
C SER A 117 -26.70 11.68 3.25
N LYS A 118 -27.33 10.72 3.95
CA LYS A 118 -28.53 10.03 3.45
C LYS A 118 -29.71 10.98 3.37
N PHE A 119 -29.90 11.82 4.39
CA PHE A 119 -30.92 12.87 4.38
C PHE A 119 -30.69 13.86 3.23
N GLU A 120 -29.48 14.38 3.04
CA GLU A 120 -29.14 15.31 1.95
C GLU A 120 -29.44 14.71 0.56
N TYR A 121 -29.07 13.44 0.36
CA TYR A 121 -29.37 12.71 -0.88
C TYR A 121 -30.89 12.60 -1.12
N LEU A 122 -31.64 12.17 -0.12
CA LEU A 122 -33.09 12.01 -0.24
C LEU A 122 -33.81 13.36 -0.38
N GLN A 123 -33.37 14.40 0.35
CA GLN A 123 -33.91 15.75 0.23
C GLN A 123 -33.73 16.28 -1.19
N LYS A 124 -32.56 16.06 -1.81
CA LYS A 124 -32.29 16.50 -3.18
C LYS A 124 -33.16 15.79 -4.21
N ASN A 125 -33.47 14.52 -4.00
CA ASN A 125 -34.18 13.68 -4.98
C ASN A 125 -35.70 13.64 -4.79
N HIS A 126 -36.17 13.77 -3.55
CA HIS A 126 -37.57 13.55 -3.18
C HIS A 126 -38.19 14.71 -2.40
N PHE A 127 -37.42 15.76 -2.08
CA PHE A 127 -37.89 16.97 -1.39
C PHE A 127 -38.69 16.64 -0.11
N LEU A 128 -38.06 15.89 0.80
CA LEU A 128 -38.72 15.32 1.98
C LEU A 128 -39.09 16.34 3.08
N ASP A 129 -38.32 17.40 3.21
CA ASP A 129 -38.50 18.48 4.19
C ASP A 129 -38.70 19.81 3.47
N ASP A 130 -39.95 20.27 3.40
CA ASP A 130 -40.30 21.58 2.83
C ASP A 130 -39.81 22.76 3.67
N SER A 131 -39.55 22.54 4.97
CA SER A 131 -39.20 23.62 5.90
C SER A 131 -37.73 24.05 5.81
N GLY A 132 -36.86 23.17 5.28
CA GLY A 132 -35.41 23.36 5.29
C GLY A 132 -34.80 23.38 6.71
N THR A 133 -35.55 22.99 7.72
CA THR A 133 -35.12 23.08 9.13
C THR A 133 -34.25 21.89 9.51
N VAL A 134 -34.53 20.71 8.97
CA VAL A 134 -33.83 19.46 9.35
C VAL A 134 -32.33 19.54 9.04
N ILE A 135 -31.95 20.07 7.88
CA ILE A 135 -30.54 20.24 7.53
C ILE A 135 -29.80 21.20 8.48
N ARG A 136 -30.50 22.25 8.95
CA ARG A 136 -29.96 23.22 9.91
C ARG A 136 -29.76 22.56 11.27
N LEU A 137 -30.68 21.70 11.70
CA LEU A 137 -30.56 20.94 12.95
C LEU A 137 -29.32 20.03 12.93
N TYR A 138 -29.02 19.32 11.83
CA TYR A 138 -27.78 18.54 11.73
C TYR A 138 -26.52 19.39 11.98
N GLY A 139 -26.44 20.56 11.35
CA GLY A 139 -25.31 21.47 11.54
C GLY A 139 -25.23 22.02 12.97
N TYR A 140 -26.38 22.44 13.51
CA TYR A 140 -26.50 22.97 14.87
C TYR A 140 -26.15 21.92 15.92
N TRP A 141 -26.75 20.73 15.87
CA TRP A 141 -26.47 19.62 16.78
C TRP A 141 -25.01 19.21 16.77
N ARG A 142 -24.38 19.18 15.59
CA ARG A 142 -22.96 18.86 15.48
C ARG A 142 -22.08 19.89 16.20
N ASN A 143 -22.36 21.18 15.97
CA ASN A 143 -21.48 22.26 16.40
C ASN A 143 -21.71 22.71 17.83
N GLU A 144 -22.97 22.75 18.29
CA GLU A 144 -23.33 23.26 19.61
C GLU A 144 -23.41 22.15 20.67
N TYR A 145 -23.77 20.92 20.27
CA TYR A 145 -23.91 19.79 21.20
C TYR A 145 -22.80 18.77 21.04
N PHE A 146 -22.75 18.06 19.91
CA PHE A 146 -21.89 16.88 19.76
C PHE A 146 -20.41 17.20 19.96
N LEU A 147 -19.84 18.13 19.19
CA LEU A 147 -18.40 18.40 19.25
C LEU A 147 -17.94 18.97 20.61
N PRO A 148 -18.59 20.00 21.19
CA PRO A 148 -18.17 20.54 22.48
C PRO A 148 -18.27 19.50 23.60
N VAL A 149 -19.37 18.72 23.62
CA VAL A 149 -19.57 17.66 24.61
C VAL A 149 -18.55 16.53 24.42
N TRP A 150 -18.31 16.13 23.19
CA TRP A 150 -17.31 15.10 22.86
C TRP A 150 -15.91 15.53 23.33
N CYS A 151 -15.49 16.77 23.04
CA CYS A 151 -14.19 17.29 23.49
C CYS A 151 -14.09 17.28 25.02
N SER A 152 -15.16 17.68 25.71
CA SER A 152 -15.24 17.65 27.18
C SER A 152 -15.15 16.24 27.75
N LEU A 153 -15.78 15.26 27.11
CA LEU A 153 -15.75 13.86 27.56
C LEU A 153 -14.39 13.20 27.32
N VAL A 154 -13.78 13.44 26.16
CA VAL A 154 -12.44 12.92 25.82
C VAL A 154 -11.36 13.49 26.74
N GLY A 155 -11.49 14.75 27.15
CA GLY A 155 -10.57 15.38 28.10
C GLY A 155 -10.66 14.86 29.55
N ARG A 156 -11.64 14.01 29.88
CA ARG A 156 -11.77 13.40 31.21
C ARG A 156 -10.96 12.11 31.30
N SER A 157 -10.46 11.80 32.49
CA SER A 157 -9.84 10.50 32.77
C SER A 157 -10.88 9.38 32.59
N GLN A 158 -10.61 8.47 31.66
CA GLN A 158 -11.44 7.31 31.37
C GLN A 158 -10.56 6.09 31.03
N PRO A 159 -11.06 4.84 31.17
CA PRO A 159 -10.36 3.67 30.69
C PRO A 159 -10.07 3.76 29.18
N LEU A 160 -8.92 3.23 28.74
CA LEU A 160 -8.49 3.30 27.33
C LEU A 160 -9.52 2.71 26.36
N SER A 161 -10.14 1.58 26.71
CA SER A 161 -11.18 0.95 25.89
C SER A 161 -12.37 1.88 25.67
N ARG A 162 -12.76 2.63 26.69
CA ARG A 162 -13.88 3.58 26.60
C ARG A 162 -13.51 4.82 25.78
N LEU A 163 -12.28 5.28 25.92
CA LEU A 163 -11.74 6.36 25.09
C LEU A 163 -11.74 5.95 23.61
N ASP A 164 -11.31 4.73 23.31
CA ASP A 164 -11.28 4.18 21.95
C ASP A 164 -12.69 4.15 21.33
N GLU A 165 -13.70 3.68 22.06
CA GLU A 165 -15.10 3.70 21.60
C GLU A 165 -15.60 5.13 21.31
N ILE A 166 -15.32 6.09 22.20
CA ILE A 166 -15.75 7.48 22.06
C ILE A 166 -15.08 8.14 20.84
N VAL A 167 -13.79 7.87 20.61
CA VAL A 167 -13.06 8.37 19.44
C VAL A 167 -13.56 7.68 18.16
N ALA A 168 -13.87 6.39 18.22
CA ALA A 168 -14.44 5.67 17.08
C ALA A 168 -15.79 6.26 16.64
N ILE A 169 -16.65 6.68 17.57
CA ILE A 169 -17.91 7.36 17.21
C ILE A 169 -17.65 8.73 16.58
N TYR A 170 -16.65 9.47 17.07
CA TYR A 170 -16.27 10.73 16.40
C TYR A 170 -15.77 10.49 14.98
N SER A 171 -15.02 9.42 14.74
CA SER A 171 -14.47 9.11 13.42
C SER A 171 -15.54 8.96 12.33
N THR A 172 -16.74 8.48 12.69
CA THR A 172 -17.84 8.33 11.73
C THR A 172 -18.47 9.68 11.34
N LEU A 173 -18.15 10.75 12.08
CA LEU A 173 -18.67 12.12 11.93
C LEU A 173 -17.58 13.16 11.67
N SER A 174 -16.32 12.71 11.63
CA SER A 174 -15.17 13.59 11.45
C SER A 174 -15.24 14.29 10.11
N ASP A 175 -14.94 15.58 10.10
CA ASP A 175 -14.90 16.39 8.89
C ASP A 175 -13.49 16.98 8.74
N PRO A 176 -12.88 17.01 7.54
CA PRO A 176 -11.59 17.68 7.33
C PRO A 176 -11.54 19.11 7.86
N VAL A 177 -12.67 19.84 7.92
CA VAL A 177 -12.75 21.20 8.48
C VAL A 177 -12.47 21.22 9.98
N ASP A 178 -12.73 20.11 10.70
CA ASP A 178 -12.46 20.01 12.14
C ASP A 178 -10.99 20.24 12.46
N ILE A 179 -10.08 19.95 11.53
CA ILE A 179 -8.65 20.18 11.70
C ILE A 179 -8.38 21.63 12.14
N LYS A 180 -9.20 22.61 11.73
CA LYS A 180 -9.06 24.03 12.10
C LYS A 180 -9.47 24.35 13.55
N ARG A 181 -10.08 23.40 14.27
CA ARG A 181 -10.57 23.59 15.64
C ARG A 181 -9.51 23.16 16.65
N ASN A 182 -8.97 24.12 17.38
CA ASN A 182 -7.92 23.86 18.40
C ASN A 182 -8.43 23.14 19.65
N GLN A 183 -9.76 23.02 19.82
CA GLN A 183 -10.37 22.37 20.99
C GLN A 183 -10.37 20.83 20.88
N VAL A 184 -10.16 20.29 19.68
CA VAL A 184 -10.10 18.83 19.45
C VAL A 184 -8.73 18.33 19.96
N PRO A 185 -8.70 17.35 20.89
CA PRO A 185 -7.45 16.80 21.42
C PRO A 185 -6.83 15.82 20.41
N TRP A 186 -6.20 16.35 19.35
CA TRP A 186 -5.69 15.58 18.21
C TRP A 186 -4.72 14.45 18.60
N ASP A 187 -3.82 14.69 19.56
CA ASP A 187 -2.91 13.64 20.03
C ASP A 187 -3.70 12.42 20.55
N MET A 188 -4.72 12.64 21.39
CA MET A 188 -5.56 11.56 21.95
C MET A 188 -6.35 10.85 20.85
N VAL A 189 -6.87 11.59 19.86
CA VAL A 189 -7.57 11.02 18.70
C VAL A 189 -6.64 10.10 17.94
N THR A 190 -5.46 10.57 17.59
CA THR A 190 -4.46 9.81 16.84
C THR A 190 -4.05 8.55 17.59
N TRP A 191 -3.71 8.66 18.87
CA TRP A 191 -3.34 7.50 19.68
C TRP A 191 -4.44 6.44 19.74
N SER A 192 -5.69 6.86 19.88
CA SER A 192 -6.83 5.94 19.98
C SER A 192 -7.15 5.29 18.64
N LEU A 193 -7.11 6.04 17.54
CA LEU A 193 -7.31 5.50 16.19
C LEU A 193 -6.16 4.58 15.77
N THR A 194 -4.91 4.89 16.13
CA THR A 194 -3.78 3.98 15.93
C THR A 194 -3.97 2.69 16.71
N ARG A 195 -4.42 2.74 17.98
CA ARG A 195 -4.76 1.52 18.75
C ARG A 195 -5.86 0.70 18.09
N LEU A 196 -6.93 1.34 17.62
CA LEU A 196 -8.03 0.66 16.93
C LEU A 196 -7.56 0.00 15.62
N SER A 197 -6.77 0.71 14.81
CA SER A 197 -6.19 0.18 13.57
C SER A 197 -5.23 -0.97 13.85
N THR A 198 -4.29 -0.80 14.77
CA THR A 198 -3.33 -1.84 15.17
C THR A 198 -4.00 -3.05 15.82
N SER A 199 -5.10 -2.87 16.55
CA SER A 199 -5.92 -3.97 17.09
C SER A 199 -6.54 -4.79 15.96
N TYR A 200 -6.94 -4.17 14.84
CA TYR A 200 -7.42 -4.89 13.66
C TYR A 200 -6.32 -5.78 13.06
N LEU A 201 -5.06 -5.32 13.02
CA LEU A 201 -3.92 -6.12 12.56
C LEU A 201 -3.59 -7.29 13.50
N ALA A 202 -3.74 -7.06 14.81
CA ALA A 202 -3.37 -8.01 15.86
C ALA A 202 -4.31 -9.23 15.94
N SER A 203 -5.57 -9.10 15.53
CA SER A 203 -6.50 -10.23 15.50
C SER A 203 -7.57 -9.99 14.43
N PRO A 204 -7.79 -10.95 13.50
CA PRO A 204 -8.92 -10.87 12.59
C PRO A 204 -10.20 -10.72 13.40
N PRO A 205 -10.97 -9.63 13.22
CA PRO A 205 -12.20 -9.48 13.96
C PRO A 205 -13.19 -10.57 13.58
N VAL A 206 -14.07 -10.91 14.53
CA VAL A 206 -15.26 -11.71 14.23
C VAL A 206 -16.06 -10.98 13.14
N ASP A 207 -16.60 -11.73 12.17
CA ASP A 207 -17.44 -11.21 11.10
C ASP A 207 -18.51 -10.26 11.67
N ASN A 208 -18.67 -9.08 11.07
CA ASN A 208 -19.54 -7.98 11.49
C ASN A 208 -19.15 -7.20 12.76
N SER A 209 -17.92 -7.31 13.28
CA SER A 209 -17.49 -6.40 14.36
C SER A 209 -17.57 -4.92 13.93
N PRO A 210 -17.83 -3.98 14.85
CA PRO A 210 -17.79 -2.54 14.55
C PRO A 210 -16.44 -2.08 14.00
N LEU A 211 -15.33 -2.68 14.46
CA LEU A 211 -13.99 -2.39 13.97
C LEU A 211 -13.86 -2.66 12.47
N ALA A 212 -14.38 -3.80 12.00
CA ALA A 212 -14.36 -4.14 10.58
C ALA A 212 -15.24 -3.21 9.74
N ARG A 213 -16.44 -2.88 10.24
CA ARG A 213 -17.42 -2.05 9.53
C ARG A 213 -16.99 -0.59 9.39
N HIS A 214 -16.20 -0.08 10.33
CA HIS A 214 -15.81 1.34 10.40
C HIS A 214 -14.32 1.61 10.19
N LEU A 215 -13.51 0.58 9.86
CA LEU A 215 -12.07 0.73 9.65
C LEU A 215 -11.74 1.86 8.65
N SER A 216 -12.51 1.97 7.56
CA SER A 216 -12.26 3.00 6.54
C SER A 216 -12.44 4.42 7.08
N GLN A 217 -13.34 4.61 8.04
CA GLN A 217 -13.62 5.87 8.72
C GLN A 217 -12.51 6.15 9.73
N PHE A 218 -12.07 5.12 10.47
CA PHE A 218 -10.96 5.25 11.43
C PHE A 218 -9.70 5.73 10.74
N VAL A 219 -9.35 5.07 9.64
CA VAL A 219 -8.18 5.41 8.84
C VAL A 219 -8.33 6.82 8.27
N LYS A 220 -9.49 7.20 7.70
CA LYS A 220 -9.74 8.57 7.19
C LYS A 220 -9.58 9.65 8.28
N THR A 221 -10.15 9.44 9.46
CA THR A 221 -10.00 10.37 10.58
C THR A 221 -8.56 10.42 11.08
N LEU A 222 -7.85 9.29 11.07
CA LEU A 222 -6.44 9.21 11.40
C LEU A 222 -5.61 10.07 10.43
N GLN A 223 -5.90 10.02 9.12
CA GLN A 223 -5.26 10.90 8.12
C GLN A 223 -5.40 12.39 8.47
N ILE A 224 -6.62 12.82 8.85
CA ILE A 224 -6.88 14.21 9.26
C ILE A 224 -6.10 14.55 10.53
N SER A 225 -6.09 13.63 11.51
CA SER A 225 -5.47 13.86 12.80
C SER A 225 -3.94 13.96 12.73
N ILE A 226 -3.28 13.13 11.91
CA ILE A 226 -1.82 13.11 11.74
C ILE A 226 -1.31 14.50 11.34
N GLY A 227 -2.03 15.22 10.48
CA GLY A 227 -1.66 16.58 10.04
C GLY A 227 -1.64 17.65 11.14
N ARG A 228 -2.08 17.35 12.37
CA ARG A 228 -2.07 18.26 13.53
C ARG A 228 -1.10 17.88 14.64
N ASN A 229 -0.51 16.70 14.58
CA ASN A 229 0.33 16.25 15.68
C ASN A 229 1.79 16.65 15.49
N SER A 230 2.50 16.63 16.60
CA SER A 230 3.95 16.78 16.62
C SER A 230 4.65 15.56 16.00
N GLN A 231 5.88 15.76 15.53
CA GLN A 231 6.72 14.69 15.00
C GLN A 231 6.96 13.56 16.02
N THR A 232 6.94 13.84 17.32
CA THR A 232 7.10 12.82 18.38
C THR A 232 5.93 11.85 18.39
N VAL A 233 4.69 12.36 18.37
CA VAL A 233 3.48 11.52 18.32
C VAL A 233 3.46 10.69 17.04
N ILE A 234 3.79 11.29 15.90
CA ILE A 234 3.86 10.58 14.62
C ILE A 234 4.93 9.47 14.66
N SER A 235 6.08 9.73 15.26
CA SER A 235 7.15 8.74 15.42
C SER A 235 6.69 7.55 16.26
N ASP A 236 5.96 7.79 17.35
CA ASP A 236 5.47 6.70 18.20
C ASP A 236 4.35 5.90 17.52
N VAL A 237 3.48 6.56 16.75
CA VAL A 237 2.47 5.90 15.91
C VAL A 237 3.14 4.98 14.89
N LEU A 238 4.17 5.49 14.19
CA LEU A 238 4.92 4.71 13.21
C LEU A 238 5.64 3.52 13.86
N SER A 239 6.22 3.72 15.05
CA SER A 239 6.85 2.64 15.83
C SER A 239 5.84 1.54 16.21
N ASN A 240 4.63 1.92 16.66
CA ASN A 240 3.57 0.95 16.96
C ASN A 240 3.10 0.21 15.69
N LEU A 241 2.90 0.93 14.59
CA LEU A 241 2.50 0.34 13.31
C LEU A 241 3.55 -0.66 12.82
N CYS A 242 4.83 -0.30 12.90
CA CYS A 242 5.95 -1.18 12.53
C CYS A 242 5.99 -2.44 13.40
N ARG A 243 5.82 -2.29 14.72
CA ARG A 243 5.74 -3.43 15.65
C ARG A 243 4.60 -4.38 15.29
N GLU A 244 3.41 -3.85 15.00
CA GLU A 244 2.28 -4.73 14.67
C GLU A 244 2.37 -5.33 13.27
N CYS A 245 3.00 -4.65 12.30
CA CYS A 245 3.34 -5.25 11.01
C CYS A 245 4.30 -6.43 11.21
N PHE A 246 5.33 -6.28 12.06
CA PHE A 246 6.24 -7.36 12.42
C PHE A 246 5.48 -8.52 13.09
N ASN A 247 4.65 -8.24 14.09
CA ASN A 247 3.85 -9.26 14.80
C ASN A 247 2.92 -10.02 13.86
N LEU A 248 2.24 -9.31 12.96
CA LEU A 248 1.41 -9.89 11.90
C LEU A 248 2.25 -10.84 11.04
N CYS A 249 3.39 -10.38 10.53
CA CYS A 249 4.27 -11.18 9.70
C CYS A 249 4.77 -12.44 10.42
N ALA A 250 5.22 -12.31 11.67
CA ALA A 250 5.70 -13.41 12.49
C ALA A 250 4.59 -14.43 12.78
N ARG A 251 3.37 -13.96 13.09
CA ARG A 251 2.19 -14.82 13.28
C ARG A 251 1.84 -15.59 12.03
N GLU A 252 1.81 -14.93 10.87
CA GLU A 252 1.46 -15.59 9.61
C GLU A 252 2.57 -16.54 9.14
N ALA A 253 3.84 -16.20 9.36
CA ALA A 253 4.98 -17.06 9.09
C ALA A 253 5.01 -18.32 9.98
N GLY A 254 4.56 -18.21 11.23
CA GLY A 254 4.40 -19.32 12.18
C GLY A 254 3.06 -20.04 12.12
N SER A 255 2.17 -19.67 11.18
CA SER A 255 0.85 -20.27 11.08
C SER A 255 0.89 -21.73 10.60
N SER A 256 -0.18 -22.49 10.87
CA SER A 256 -0.32 -23.88 10.41
C SER A 256 -0.38 -24.02 8.87
N ASN A 257 -0.76 -22.94 8.17
CA ASN A 257 -0.80 -22.87 6.71
C ASN A 257 -0.10 -21.59 6.19
N PRO A 258 1.24 -21.55 6.16
CA PRO A 258 2.02 -20.38 5.75
C PRO A 258 2.04 -20.17 4.22
N LYS A 259 1.26 -20.95 3.46
CA LYS A 259 1.07 -20.82 2.01
C LYS A 259 -0.34 -20.40 1.61
N LYS A 260 -1.18 -20.03 2.59
CA LYS A 260 -2.56 -19.60 2.31
C LYS A 260 -2.58 -18.36 1.42
N ASN A 261 -3.75 -18.12 0.83
CA ASN A 261 -3.99 -16.91 0.06
C ASN A 261 -4.23 -15.72 1.00
N TYR A 262 -3.42 -14.68 0.85
CA TYR A 262 -3.49 -13.43 1.61
C TYR A 262 -4.22 -12.31 0.84
N SER A 263 -4.95 -12.62 -0.23
CA SER A 263 -5.82 -11.66 -0.93
C SER A 263 -7.25 -11.56 -0.38
N GLY A 264 -7.55 -12.27 0.72
CA GLY A 264 -8.86 -12.20 1.39
C GLY A 264 -9.16 -10.81 1.97
N GLU A 265 -10.44 -10.54 2.23
CA GLU A 265 -10.96 -9.23 2.68
C GLU A 265 -10.17 -8.65 3.87
N TYR A 266 -9.94 -9.46 4.91
CA TYR A 266 -9.16 -9.06 6.08
C TYR A 266 -7.76 -8.51 5.70
N PHE A 267 -6.99 -9.27 4.92
CA PHE A 267 -5.63 -8.87 4.55
C PHE A 267 -5.61 -7.68 3.58
N ARG A 268 -6.60 -7.58 2.68
CA ARG A 268 -6.77 -6.38 1.84
C ARG A 268 -7.02 -5.14 2.69
N ASN A 269 -7.91 -5.25 3.67
CA ASN A 269 -8.21 -4.15 4.60
C ASN A 269 -6.99 -3.77 5.45
N VAL A 270 -6.21 -4.75 5.91
CA VAL A 270 -4.93 -4.51 6.59
C VAL A 270 -3.97 -3.74 5.69
N LEU A 271 -3.74 -4.19 4.45
CA LEU A 271 -2.82 -3.51 3.53
C LEU A 271 -3.28 -2.08 3.25
N PHE A 272 -4.58 -1.88 2.99
CA PHE A 272 -5.11 -0.55 2.74
C PHE A 272 -4.99 0.37 3.95
N ALA A 273 -5.29 -0.09 5.16
CA ALA A 273 -5.12 0.70 6.37
C ALA A 273 -3.66 1.14 6.54
N ILE A 274 -2.71 0.20 6.43
CA ILE A 274 -1.28 0.49 6.55
C ILE A 274 -0.83 1.49 5.49
N ILE A 275 -1.13 1.26 4.20
CA ILE A 275 -0.67 2.15 3.13
C ILE A 275 -1.27 3.55 3.26
N ILE A 276 -2.54 3.66 3.64
CA ILE A 276 -3.18 4.95 3.83
C ILE A 276 -2.56 5.70 5.03
N GLU A 277 -2.27 5.01 6.13
CA GLU A 277 -1.59 5.58 7.29
C GLU A 277 -0.16 6.05 6.96
N LEU A 278 0.64 5.20 6.32
CA LEU A 278 2.01 5.55 5.91
C LEU A 278 2.03 6.73 4.94
N LYS A 279 1.11 6.75 3.97
CA LYS A 279 0.94 7.88 3.06
C LYS A 279 0.61 9.16 3.81
N SER A 280 -0.31 9.11 4.78
CA SER A 280 -0.66 10.27 5.58
C SER A 280 0.47 10.78 6.47
N ILE A 281 1.31 9.89 6.99
CA ILE A 281 2.53 10.26 7.72
C ILE A 281 3.50 11.03 6.81
N LEU A 282 3.71 10.55 5.59
CA LEU A 282 4.56 11.21 4.60
C LEU A 282 3.99 12.57 4.16
N ASP A 283 2.67 12.64 3.93
CA ASP A 283 1.99 13.87 3.49
C ASP A 283 1.91 14.94 4.61
N ALA A 284 2.03 14.55 5.88
CA ALA A 284 1.83 15.46 7.01
C ALA A 284 2.99 16.45 7.23
N THR A 285 4.16 16.19 6.67
CA THR A 285 5.32 17.07 6.81
C THR A 285 6.06 17.22 5.49
N GLN A 286 6.50 18.44 5.20
CA GLN A 286 7.33 18.70 4.01
C GLN A 286 8.74 18.12 4.17
N ASN A 287 9.24 18.02 5.40
CA ASN A 287 10.57 17.53 5.73
C ASN A 287 10.44 16.27 6.57
N VAL A 288 10.44 15.12 5.91
CA VAL A 288 10.35 13.80 6.56
C VAL A 288 11.63 13.52 7.35
N PRO A 289 11.56 13.23 8.66
CA PRO A 289 12.71 12.82 9.45
C PRO A 289 13.38 11.55 8.90
N GLU A 290 14.72 11.54 8.85
CA GLU A 290 15.49 10.41 8.27
C GLU A 290 15.18 9.06 8.92
N ASN A 291 14.85 9.04 10.23
CA ASN A 291 14.51 7.83 10.96
C ASN A 291 13.13 7.25 10.61
N TRP A 292 12.28 7.99 9.90
CA TRP A 292 10.97 7.49 9.46
C TRP A 292 11.09 6.59 8.23
N TYR A 293 11.98 6.91 7.28
CA TYR A 293 12.20 6.10 6.08
C TYR A 293 12.43 4.61 6.39
N PRO A 294 13.40 4.20 7.26
CA PRO A 294 13.61 2.80 7.55
C PRO A 294 12.40 2.15 8.22
N GLN A 295 11.66 2.86 9.09
CA GLN A 295 10.47 2.30 9.74
C GLN A 295 9.33 2.05 8.74
N ILE A 296 9.06 3.00 7.84
CA ILE A 296 8.06 2.84 6.77
C ILE A 296 8.46 1.68 5.85
N ILE A 297 9.74 1.60 5.46
CA ILE A 297 10.26 0.49 4.65
C ILE A 297 10.06 -0.85 5.38
N MET A 298 10.30 -0.92 6.69
CA MET A 298 10.07 -2.14 7.46
C MET A 298 8.59 -2.53 7.57
N CYS A 299 7.67 -1.56 7.64
CA CYS A 299 6.23 -1.84 7.52
C CYS A 299 5.90 -2.51 6.18
N LEU A 300 6.40 -1.97 5.06
CA LEU A 300 6.21 -2.55 3.73
C LEU A 300 6.88 -3.93 3.61
N PHE A 301 8.08 -4.10 4.13
CA PHE A 301 8.80 -5.37 4.17
C PHE A 301 8.01 -6.44 4.93
N HIS A 302 7.47 -6.12 6.10
CA HIS A 302 6.68 -7.04 6.91
C HIS A 302 5.30 -7.35 6.32
N THR A 303 4.77 -6.50 5.43
CA THR A 303 3.47 -6.72 4.76
C THR A 303 3.59 -7.13 3.29
N SER A 304 4.82 -7.31 2.80
CA SER A 304 5.15 -7.71 1.42
C SER A 304 4.41 -8.95 0.94
N PHE A 305 4.13 -9.91 1.84
CA PHE A 305 3.41 -11.14 1.52
C PHE A 305 1.94 -10.91 1.16
N ILE A 306 1.32 -9.87 1.71
CA ILE A 306 -0.03 -9.44 1.37
C ILE A 306 0.02 -8.70 0.02
N ALA A 307 0.97 -7.77 -0.13
CA ALA A 307 1.17 -7.01 -1.35
C ALA A 307 1.45 -7.91 -2.57
N LYS A 308 2.22 -8.99 -2.39
CA LYS A 308 2.50 -9.98 -3.44
C LYS A 308 1.24 -10.68 -3.95
N ASP A 309 0.27 -10.95 -3.09
CA ASP A 309 -0.98 -11.64 -3.46
C ASP A 309 -2.04 -10.72 -4.07
N ILE A 310 -2.07 -9.46 -3.65
CA ILE A 310 -3.01 -8.47 -4.18
C ILE A 310 -2.48 -7.89 -5.49
N GLY A 311 -1.16 -7.78 -5.63
CA GLY A 311 -0.50 -7.02 -6.68
C GLY A 311 -0.30 -5.56 -6.27
N THR A 312 0.83 -4.99 -6.67
CA THR A 312 1.18 -3.59 -6.42
C THR A 312 1.02 -2.70 -7.65
N ILE A 313 1.01 -3.29 -8.85
CA ILE A 313 0.93 -2.56 -10.12
C ILE A 313 -0.42 -1.86 -10.24
N GLY A 314 -0.39 -0.54 -10.37
CA GLY A 314 -1.60 0.29 -10.45
C GLY A 314 -2.22 0.61 -9.08
N PHE A 315 -1.58 0.19 -7.98
CA PHE A 315 -1.92 0.67 -6.65
C PHE A 315 -1.13 1.95 -6.34
N GLU A 316 -1.59 3.07 -6.90
CA GLU A 316 -0.89 4.37 -6.90
C GLU A 316 -0.40 4.82 -5.51
N SER A 317 -1.17 4.57 -4.44
CA SER A 317 -0.76 4.95 -3.09
C SER A 317 0.40 4.10 -2.56
N TYR A 318 0.46 2.81 -2.91
CA TYR A 318 1.60 1.97 -2.55
C TYR A 318 2.86 2.41 -3.30
N GLU A 319 2.73 2.64 -4.61
CA GLU A 319 3.83 3.10 -5.47
C GLU A 319 4.38 4.44 -4.98
N TYR A 320 3.51 5.39 -4.65
CA TYR A 320 3.89 6.68 -4.05
C TYR A 320 4.68 6.51 -2.75
N VAL A 321 4.15 5.75 -1.79
CA VAL A 321 4.83 5.53 -0.50
C VAL A 321 6.20 4.90 -0.70
N TYR A 322 6.27 3.86 -1.54
CA TYR A 322 7.52 3.14 -1.82
C TYR A 322 8.56 4.03 -2.51
N ASP A 323 8.15 4.84 -3.49
CA ASP A 323 9.05 5.75 -4.21
C ASP A 323 9.60 6.86 -3.30
N VAL A 324 8.75 7.45 -2.46
CA VAL A 324 9.17 8.50 -1.51
C VAL A 324 10.21 7.96 -0.52
N VAL A 325 9.99 6.78 0.06
CA VAL A 325 10.92 6.24 1.08
C VAL A 325 12.19 5.65 0.48
N THR A 326 12.13 5.07 -0.72
CA THR A 326 13.33 4.57 -1.42
C THR A 326 14.20 5.72 -1.94
N THR A 327 13.61 6.85 -2.32
CA THR A 327 14.36 8.07 -2.64
C THR A 327 14.90 8.73 -1.37
N GLY A 328 14.08 8.81 -0.31
CA GLY A 328 14.49 9.42 0.96
C GLY A 328 15.69 8.72 1.61
N ILE A 329 15.70 7.37 1.59
CA ILE A 329 16.78 6.59 2.21
C ILE A 329 18.12 6.72 1.46
N THR A 330 18.12 6.90 0.13
CA THR A 330 19.35 7.09 -0.65
C THR A 330 19.91 8.50 -0.53
N MET A 331 19.08 9.47 -0.14
CA MET A 331 19.45 10.86 0.10
C MET A 331 19.79 11.18 1.57
N CYS A 332 19.68 10.21 2.48
CA CYS A 332 20.01 10.41 3.90
C CYS A 332 21.49 10.80 4.07
N SER A 333 21.74 11.75 4.98
CA SER A 333 23.10 12.20 5.30
C SER A 333 23.95 11.10 5.95
N ASN A 334 23.32 10.24 6.74
CA ASN A 334 23.97 9.11 7.41
C ASN A 334 23.78 7.80 6.64
N HIS A 335 24.80 7.40 5.87
CA HIS A 335 24.78 6.14 5.11
C HIS A 335 24.63 4.88 5.97
N TRP A 336 24.95 4.93 7.27
CA TRP A 336 24.77 3.79 8.17
C TRP A 336 23.30 3.40 8.35
N VAL A 337 22.36 4.33 8.13
CA VAL A 337 20.92 4.04 8.19
C VAL A 337 20.54 3.02 7.11
N TYR A 338 21.06 3.18 5.90
CA TYR A 338 20.87 2.22 4.80
C TYR A 338 21.48 0.85 5.14
N MET A 339 22.70 0.83 5.69
CA MET A 339 23.39 -0.41 6.08
C MET A 339 22.61 -1.17 7.15
N HIS A 340 22.22 -0.50 8.23
CA HIS A 340 21.43 -1.12 9.30
C HIS A 340 20.09 -1.63 8.82
N LEU A 341 19.46 -0.94 7.88
CA LEU A 341 18.21 -1.40 7.28
C LEU A 341 18.40 -2.71 6.51
N LEU A 342 19.44 -2.80 5.67
CA LEU A 342 19.79 -4.05 4.98
C LEU A 342 20.11 -5.19 5.96
N ASP A 343 20.95 -4.93 6.96
CA ASP A 343 21.30 -5.92 7.99
C ASP A 343 20.05 -6.41 8.74
N THR A 344 19.13 -5.47 9.06
CA THR A 344 17.86 -5.78 9.71
C THR A 344 16.98 -6.65 8.81
N MET A 345 16.83 -6.32 7.53
CA MET A 345 16.05 -7.12 6.58
C MET A 345 16.61 -8.53 6.45
N VAL A 346 17.93 -8.66 6.28
CA VAL A 346 18.63 -9.95 6.16
C VAL A 346 18.43 -10.78 7.42
N GLY A 347 18.62 -10.19 8.60
CA GLY A 347 18.40 -10.86 9.89
C GLY A 347 16.95 -11.31 10.12
N ASN A 348 15.98 -10.68 9.44
CA ASN A 348 14.56 -10.99 9.55
C ASN A 348 14.03 -11.96 8.47
N ILE A 349 14.90 -12.46 7.60
CA ILE A 349 14.61 -13.54 6.65
C ILE A 349 15.07 -14.87 7.27
N TRP A 350 14.12 -15.74 7.62
CA TRP A 350 14.47 -17.05 8.17
C TRP A 350 15.02 -18.00 7.11
N ASN A 351 16.21 -18.54 7.36
CA ASN A 351 16.91 -19.49 6.49
C ASN A 351 16.94 -20.93 7.08
N GLY A 352 16.10 -21.23 8.08
CA GLY A 352 16.11 -22.52 8.79
C GLY A 352 15.54 -23.70 7.99
N LEU A 353 16.15 -24.88 8.15
CA LEU A 353 15.64 -26.18 7.73
C LEU A 353 14.66 -26.78 8.77
N PRO A 354 13.64 -27.55 8.37
CA PRO A 354 13.30 -27.89 7.00
C PRO A 354 12.56 -26.73 6.33
N ILE A 355 13.01 -26.35 5.13
CA ILE A 355 12.41 -25.32 4.27
C ILE A 355 11.05 -25.85 3.82
N ARG A 356 10.03 -25.76 4.69
CA ARG A 356 8.66 -25.68 4.20
C ARG A 356 8.58 -24.28 3.61
N SER A 357 8.44 -24.18 2.28
CA SER A 357 8.22 -22.89 1.61
C SER A 357 7.18 -22.09 2.38
N ASN A 358 7.54 -20.86 2.69
CA ASN A 358 6.86 -20.01 3.65
C ASN A 358 6.69 -18.67 2.97
N LYS A 359 5.45 -18.38 2.55
CA LYS A 359 5.14 -17.27 1.68
C LYS A 359 5.52 -15.92 2.28
N PRO A 360 5.30 -15.65 3.59
CA PRO A 360 5.91 -14.53 4.29
C PRO A 360 7.42 -14.36 4.12
N ASN A 361 8.21 -15.43 4.25
CA ASN A 361 9.66 -15.36 4.08
C ASN A 361 10.07 -15.20 2.61
N ASP A 362 9.39 -15.90 1.69
CA ASP A 362 9.65 -15.81 0.26
C ASP A 362 9.34 -14.38 -0.25
N ALA A 363 8.27 -13.76 0.24
CA ALA A 363 7.93 -12.37 -0.07
C ALA A 363 8.94 -11.37 0.52
N LYS A 364 9.44 -11.58 1.75
CA LYS A 364 10.51 -10.76 2.33
C LYS A 364 11.80 -10.81 1.51
N ARG A 365 12.19 -12.00 1.03
CA ARG A 365 13.38 -12.17 0.16
C ARG A 365 13.24 -11.34 -1.11
N LEU A 366 12.10 -11.46 -1.79
CA LEU A 366 11.84 -10.69 -3.00
C LEU A 366 11.74 -9.19 -2.73
N PHE A 367 11.14 -8.79 -1.61
CA PHE A 367 11.11 -7.39 -1.22
C PHE A 367 12.53 -6.84 -1.03
N LEU A 368 13.41 -7.56 -0.32
CA LEU A 368 14.81 -7.16 -0.13
C LEU A 368 15.52 -7.00 -1.48
N LEU A 369 15.40 -7.97 -2.38
CA LEU A 369 16.07 -7.91 -3.70
C LEU A 369 15.51 -6.75 -4.55
N ASN A 370 14.20 -6.55 -4.59
CA ASN A 370 13.58 -5.43 -5.32
C ASN A 370 13.92 -4.07 -4.69
N TYR A 371 14.05 -4.01 -3.36
CA TYR A 371 14.50 -2.84 -2.62
C TYR A 371 15.94 -2.47 -3.00
N MET A 372 16.82 -3.47 -3.06
CA MET A 372 18.21 -3.26 -3.49
C MET A 372 18.30 -2.88 -4.97
N GLU A 373 17.56 -3.54 -5.86
CA GLU A 373 17.51 -3.16 -7.28
C GLU A 373 17.17 -1.68 -7.43
N ARG A 374 16.16 -1.19 -6.69
CA ARG A 374 15.67 0.19 -6.76
C ARG A 374 16.63 1.20 -6.17
N THR A 375 17.30 0.88 -5.05
CA THR A 375 18.08 1.85 -4.28
C THR A 375 19.57 1.88 -4.62
N LEU A 376 20.16 0.74 -5.00
CA LEU A 376 21.60 0.65 -5.31
C LEU A 376 22.06 1.62 -6.43
N PRO A 377 21.31 1.88 -7.52
CA PRO A 377 21.77 2.78 -8.57
C PRO A 377 22.02 4.22 -8.08
N GLU A 378 21.26 4.66 -7.07
CA GLU A 378 21.27 6.04 -6.54
C GLU A 378 22.04 6.16 -5.21
N PHE A 379 22.50 5.05 -4.62
CA PHE A 379 23.22 5.07 -3.35
C PHE A 379 24.68 5.51 -3.54
N PRO A 380 25.15 6.62 -2.93
CA PRO A 380 26.48 7.21 -3.22
C PRO A 380 27.66 6.50 -2.54
N HIS A 381 27.42 5.54 -1.65
CA HIS A 381 28.47 4.89 -0.87
C HIS A 381 28.69 3.42 -1.25
N LEU A 382 28.43 3.05 -2.52
CA LEU A 382 28.81 1.72 -3.02
C LEU A 382 30.32 1.62 -3.21
N THR A 383 30.98 0.98 -2.25
CA THR A 383 32.42 0.73 -2.27
C THR A 383 32.71 -0.76 -2.47
N PRO A 384 33.90 -1.14 -2.97
CA PRO A 384 34.27 -2.56 -3.07
C PRO A 384 34.18 -3.34 -1.74
N PRO A 385 34.53 -2.78 -0.56
CA PRO A 385 34.24 -3.40 0.73
C PRO A 385 32.75 -3.66 0.98
N PHE A 386 31.87 -2.71 0.65
CA PHE A 386 30.42 -2.91 0.76
C PHE A 386 29.95 -4.07 -0.13
N ILE A 387 30.41 -4.12 -1.38
CA ILE A 387 30.04 -5.20 -2.31
C ILE A 387 30.49 -6.57 -1.76
N ARG A 388 31.72 -6.66 -1.23
CA ARG A 388 32.23 -7.91 -0.64
C ARG A 388 31.52 -8.30 0.66
N GLY A 389 31.19 -7.34 1.51
CA GLY A 389 30.61 -7.59 2.83
C GLY A 389 29.09 -7.81 2.82
N VAL A 390 28.38 -7.14 1.91
CA VAL A 390 26.91 -7.12 1.89
C VAL A 390 26.36 -7.82 0.65
N ILE A 391 26.83 -7.50 -0.55
CA ILE A 391 26.24 -8.02 -1.79
C ILE A 391 26.67 -9.46 -2.08
N LYS A 392 27.97 -9.76 -1.99
CA LYS A 392 28.51 -11.10 -2.31
C LYS A 392 27.88 -12.23 -1.48
N PRO A 393 27.66 -12.08 -0.15
CA PRO A 393 26.92 -13.11 0.61
C PRO A 393 25.51 -13.37 0.09
N MET A 394 24.79 -12.33 -0.35
CA MET A 394 23.46 -12.48 -0.94
C MET A 394 23.53 -13.13 -2.32
N GLU A 395 24.50 -12.74 -3.15
CA GLU A 395 24.77 -13.37 -4.43
C GLU A 395 24.97 -14.89 -4.26
N PHE A 396 25.87 -15.31 -3.36
CA PHE A 396 26.09 -16.73 -3.07
C PHE A 396 24.84 -17.47 -2.58
N SER A 397 23.94 -16.76 -1.89
CA SER A 397 22.71 -17.36 -1.35
C SER A 397 21.59 -17.49 -2.38
N TYR A 398 21.51 -16.58 -3.35
CA TYR A 398 20.32 -16.42 -4.19
C TYR A 398 20.56 -16.60 -5.70
N ILE A 399 21.79 -16.46 -6.19
CA ILE A 399 22.09 -16.50 -7.64
C ILE A 399 21.83 -17.88 -8.27
N ASP A 400 21.86 -18.93 -7.46
CA ASP A 400 21.55 -20.32 -7.81
C ASP A 400 20.28 -20.85 -7.12
N SER A 401 19.45 -19.97 -6.55
CA SER A 401 18.17 -20.33 -5.92
C SER A 401 17.32 -21.19 -6.85
N GLU A 402 16.63 -22.22 -6.34
CA GLU A 402 15.69 -23.03 -7.13
C GLU A 402 14.50 -22.21 -7.65
N ASP A 403 14.10 -21.18 -6.90
CA ASP A 403 13.06 -20.23 -7.30
C ASP A 403 13.59 -19.27 -8.38
N LEU A 404 12.98 -19.33 -9.56
CA LEU A 404 13.31 -18.49 -10.71
C LEU A 404 13.15 -16.99 -10.39
N GLU A 405 12.09 -16.60 -9.68
CA GLU A 405 11.81 -15.20 -9.37
C GLU A 405 12.91 -14.61 -8.50
N VAL A 406 13.32 -15.34 -7.45
CA VAL A 406 14.45 -14.97 -6.57
C VAL A 406 15.75 -14.87 -7.36
N ARG A 407 15.99 -15.82 -8.26
CA ARG A 407 17.21 -15.88 -9.08
C ARG A 407 17.30 -14.67 -10.02
N GLU A 408 16.21 -14.36 -10.72
CA GLU A 408 16.14 -13.23 -11.64
C GLU A 408 16.23 -11.88 -10.91
N SER A 409 15.57 -11.75 -9.75
CA SER A 409 15.73 -10.57 -8.88
C SER A 409 17.18 -10.38 -8.41
N MET A 410 17.92 -11.46 -8.12
CA MET A 410 19.35 -11.34 -7.77
C MET A 410 20.18 -10.83 -8.95
N HIS A 411 19.90 -11.27 -10.19
CA HIS A 411 20.53 -10.70 -11.40
C HIS A 411 20.21 -9.21 -11.54
N LEU A 412 18.99 -8.77 -11.22
CA LEU A 412 18.66 -7.34 -11.24
C LEU A 412 19.45 -6.55 -10.19
N VAL A 413 19.64 -7.09 -8.98
CA VAL A 413 20.51 -6.49 -7.95
C VAL A 413 21.95 -6.35 -8.44
N LEU A 414 22.54 -7.40 -9.02
CA LEU A 414 23.89 -7.34 -9.58
C LEU A 414 23.98 -6.30 -10.70
N LEU A 415 22.97 -6.23 -11.55
CA LEU A 415 22.90 -5.26 -12.63
C LEU A 415 22.85 -3.82 -12.10
N SER A 416 22.11 -3.57 -11.02
CA SER A 416 22.06 -2.26 -10.37
C SER A 416 23.43 -1.76 -9.88
N LEU A 417 24.36 -2.65 -9.53
CA LEU A 417 25.74 -2.27 -9.20
C LEU A 417 26.46 -1.62 -10.38
N PHE A 418 26.23 -2.11 -11.60
CA PHE A 418 26.82 -1.56 -12.83
C PHE A 418 26.12 -0.28 -13.29
N GLN A 419 24.86 -0.08 -12.89
CA GLN A 419 24.08 1.12 -13.23
C GLN A 419 24.39 2.31 -12.31
N ASN A 420 24.97 2.08 -11.12
CA ASN A 420 25.38 3.16 -10.24
C ASN A 420 26.50 4.01 -10.87
N SER A 421 26.23 5.31 -10.99
CA SER A 421 27.20 6.32 -11.45
C SER A 421 27.54 7.36 -10.39
N VAL A 422 26.99 7.24 -9.18
CA VAL A 422 27.13 8.25 -8.12
C VAL A 422 28.29 7.97 -7.15
N SER A 423 28.76 6.72 -7.03
CA SER A 423 29.73 6.30 -5.99
C SER A 423 31.22 6.53 -6.33
N GLY A 424 31.51 7.27 -7.40
CA GLY A 424 32.87 7.69 -7.77
C GLY A 424 33.76 6.63 -8.43
N ASP A 425 35.02 7.01 -8.68
CA ASP A 425 35.95 6.27 -9.58
C ASP A 425 36.33 4.87 -9.09
N ASN A 426 36.39 4.66 -7.77
CA ASN A 426 36.69 3.34 -7.20
C ASN A 426 35.66 2.28 -7.62
N LEU A 427 34.38 2.67 -7.72
CA LEU A 427 33.33 1.77 -8.21
C LEU A 427 33.48 1.53 -9.71
N ILE A 428 33.81 2.56 -10.50
CA ILE A 428 34.00 2.43 -11.95
C ILE A 428 35.14 1.45 -12.27
N ALA A 429 36.26 1.52 -11.52
CA ALA A 429 37.36 0.57 -11.66
C ALA A 429 36.92 -0.86 -11.31
N TRP A 430 36.15 -1.03 -10.23
CA TRP A 430 35.58 -2.33 -9.86
C TRP A 430 34.63 -2.87 -10.93
N GLN A 431 33.74 -2.01 -11.47
CA GLN A 431 32.80 -2.36 -12.55
C GLN A 431 33.56 -2.84 -13.78
N ALA A 432 34.60 -2.12 -14.23
CA ALA A 432 35.39 -2.53 -15.39
C ALA A 432 36.05 -3.90 -15.18
N GLN A 433 36.57 -4.16 -13.98
CA GLN A 433 37.21 -5.44 -13.63
C GLN A 433 36.22 -6.62 -13.61
N HIS A 434 35.00 -6.43 -13.11
CA HIS A 434 34.01 -7.51 -12.90
C HIS A 434 32.95 -7.59 -14.01
N TYR A 435 33.02 -6.73 -15.02
CA TYR A 435 32.06 -6.70 -16.13
C TYR A 435 31.98 -8.03 -16.87
N HIS A 436 33.13 -8.59 -17.23
CA HIS A 436 33.20 -9.83 -18.00
C HIS A 436 32.75 -11.05 -17.17
N GLU A 437 33.08 -11.07 -15.88
CA GLU A 437 32.63 -12.10 -14.93
C GLU A 437 31.10 -12.17 -14.90
N TYR A 438 30.43 -11.02 -14.75
CA TYR A 438 28.98 -10.99 -14.66
C TYR A 438 28.29 -11.33 -16.00
N ILE A 439 28.79 -10.83 -17.13
CA ILE A 439 28.27 -11.21 -18.46
C ILE A 439 28.41 -12.72 -18.69
N THR A 440 29.52 -13.30 -18.26
CA THR A 440 29.75 -14.76 -18.37
C THR A 440 28.74 -15.52 -17.53
N LEU A 441 28.57 -15.13 -16.26
CA LEU A 441 27.60 -15.72 -15.34
C LEU A 441 26.17 -15.70 -15.89
N ALA A 442 25.68 -14.54 -16.33
CA ALA A 442 24.33 -14.40 -16.89
C ALA A 442 24.14 -15.26 -18.16
N THR A 443 25.15 -15.29 -19.02
CA THR A 443 25.14 -16.10 -20.25
C THR A 443 25.08 -17.59 -19.92
N ASP A 444 25.91 -18.05 -18.99
CA ASP A 444 25.96 -19.47 -18.62
C ASP A 444 24.68 -19.90 -17.89
N HIS A 445 24.10 -19.04 -17.05
CA HIS A 445 22.79 -19.30 -16.42
C HIS A 445 21.68 -19.42 -17.48
N PHE A 446 21.67 -18.56 -18.50
CA PHE A 446 20.72 -18.69 -19.61
C PHE A 446 20.90 -20.01 -20.38
N LEU A 447 22.14 -20.37 -20.73
CA LEU A 447 22.44 -21.60 -21.45
C LEU A 447 22.04 -22.85 -20.67
N GLN A 448 22.13 -22.81 -19.34
CA GLN A 448 21.69 -23.87 -18.43
C GLN A 448 20.17 -23.89 -18.19
N GLY A 449 19.39 -23.00 -18.81
CA GLY A 449 17.95 -22.87 -18.58
C GLY A 449 17.60 -22.28 -17.21
N LYS A 450 18.56 -21.66 -16.53
CA LYS A 450 18.38 -21.02 -15.23
C LYS A 450 17.95 -19.54 -15.31
N LEU A 451 18.11 -18.91 -16.46
CA LEU A 451 17.75 -17.50 -16.69
C LEU A 451 16.82 -17.41 -17.91
N SER A 452 15.76 -16.59 -17.85
CA SER A 452 14.91 -16.38 -19.02
C SER A 452 15.60 -15.57 -20.12
N GLU A 453 15.14 -15.73 -21.37
CA GLU A 453 15.59 -14.90 -22.51
C GLU A 453 15.33 -13.41 -22.27
N ALA A 454 14.17 -13.08 -21.67
CA ALA A 454 13.80 -11.71 -21.35
C ALA A 454 14.79 -11.09 -20.35
N GLN A 455 15.12 -11.82 -19.29
CA GLN A 455 16.08 -11.36 -18.29
C GLN A 455 17.49 -11.22 -18.86
N LEU A 456 17.95 -12.16 -19.68
CA LEU A 456 19.23 -12.05 -20.38
C LEU A 456 19.30 -10.79 -21.26
N ALA A 457 18.23 -10.52 -22.01
CA ALA A 457 18.14 -9.32 -22.86
C ALA A 457 18.24 -8.03 -22.03
N ILE A 458 17.58 -7.96 -20.87
CA ILE A 458 17.67 -6.82 -19.94
C ILE A 458 19.12 -6.63 -19.45
N VAL A 459 19.78 -7.72 -19.03
CA VAL A 459 21.18 -7.69 -18.59
C VAL A 459 22.07 -7.12 -19.69
N TYR A 460 22.03 -7.69 -20.90
CA TYR A 460 22.88 -7.22 -22.00
C TYR A 460 22.59 -5.78 -22.41
N GLN A 461 21.32 -5.36 -22.48
CA GLN A 461 20.99 -3.97 -22.82
C GLN A 461 21.54 -2.97 -21.81
N ARG A 462 21.33 -3.22 -20.51
CA ARG A 462 21.78 -2.34 -19.43
C ARG A 462 23.30 -2.40 -19.22
N MET A 463 23.93 -3.56 -19.37
CA MET A 463 25.40 -3.68 -19.30
C MET A 463 26.07 -3.02 -20.50
N SER A 464 25.51 -3.16 -21.70
CA SER A 464 26.10 -2.57 -22.92
C SER A 464 26.10 -1.04 -22.86
N SER A 465 25.05 -0.42 -22.30
CA SER A 465 24.98 1.04 -22.16
C SER A 465 26.04 1.64 -21.23
N ARG A 466 26.68 0.80 -20.40
CA ARG A 466 27.77 1.22 -19.51
C ARG A 466 29.15 1.13 -20.15
N LEU A 467 29.30 0.41 -21.27
CA LEU A 467 30.58 0.24 -21.96
C LEU A 467 31.31 1.57 -22.28
N PRO A 468 30.63 2.64 -22.78
CA PRO A 468 31.32 3.89 -23.09
C PRO A 468 32.03 4.51 -21.89
N LEU A 469 31.45 4.39 -20.69
CA LEU A 469 32.05 4.89 -19.46
C LEU A 469 33.22 4.01 -19.02
N LEU A 470 33.03 2.69 -19.03
CA LEU A 470 34.04 1.72 -18.54
C LEU A 470 35.27 1.64 -19.46
N GLN A 471 35.14 2.00 -20.73
CA GLN A 471 36.25 2.10 -21.68
C GLN A 471 37.32 3.13 -21.30
N ALA A 472 36.99 4.09 -20.43
CA ALA A 472 37.98 5.01 -19.86
C ALA A 472 39.01 4.26 -18.97
N VAL A 473 38.60 3.14 -18.36
CA VAL A 473 39.45 2.30 -17.51
C VAL A 473 40.03 1.12 -18.30
N ASP A 474 39.21 0.40 -19.07
CA ASP A 474 39.65 -0.70 -19.94
C ASP A 474 39.19 -0.49 -21.40
N ARG A 475 40.12 -0.05 -22.25
CA ARG A 475 39.88 0.20 -23.68
C ARG A 475 39.50 -1.05 -24.47
N HIS A 476 39.85 -2.25 -23.99
CA HIS A 476 39.59 -3.51 -24.68
C HIS A 476 38.25 -4.15 -24.29
N LEU A 477 37.56 -3.62 -23.28
CA LEU A 477 36.36 -4.22 -22.70
C LEU A 477 35.25 -4.51 -23.72
N THR A 478 34.92 -3.54 -24.57
CA THR A 478 33.90 -3.69 -25.63
C THR A 478 34.30 -4.76 -26.65
N ARG A 479 35.57 -4.77 -27.09
CA ARG A 479 36.06 -5.77 -28.04
C ARG A 479 35.97 -7.18 -27.46
N ASN A 480 36.42 -7.34 -26.22
CA ASN A 480 36.46 -8.63 -25.54
C ASN A 480 35.04 -9.16 -25.29
N THR A 481 34.10 -8.29 -24.91
CA THR A 481 32.70 -8.67 -24.67
C THR A 481 31.98 -9.08 -25.96
N LEU A 482 32.16 -8.33 -27.06
CA LEU A 482 31.60 -8.68 -28.36
C LEU A 482 32.14 -10.01 -28.87
N HIS A 483 33.47 -10.19 -28.78
CA HIS A 483 34.11 -11.43 -29.22
C HIS A 483 33.65 -12.63 -28.40
N TYR A 484 33.53 -12.47 -27.07
CA TYR A 484 32.94 -13.48 -26.19
C TYR A 484 31.51 -13.84 -26.61
N THR A 485 30.65 -12.85 -26.82
CA THR A 485 29.25 -13.06 -27.20
C THR A 485 29.14 -13.75 -28.56
N TYR A 486 29.98 -13.37 -29.52
CA TYR A 486 30.09 -14.00 -30.83
C TYR A 486 30.48 -15.48 -30.71
N LEU A 487 31.54 -15.79 -29.96
CA LEU A 487 32.00 -17.17 -29.77
C LEU A 487 30.96 -18.03 -29.06
N LYS A 488 30.27 -17.49 -28.03
CA LYS A 488 29.18 -18.20 -27.36
C LYS A 488 28.00 -18.47 -28.28
N THR A 489 27.65 -17.51 -29.15
CA THR A 489 26.62 -17.71 -30.19
C THR A 489 27.00 -18.84 -31.14
N LEU A 490 28.24 -18.84 -31.64
CA LEU A 490 28.72 -19.82 -32.62
C LEU A 490 28.81 -21.24 -32.04
N ASN A 491 29.21 -21.37 -30.78
CA ASN A 491 29.41 -22.65 -30.10
C ASN A 491 28.14 -23.17 -29.39
N CYS A 492 27.06 -22.41 -29.37
CA CYS A 492 25.80 -22.84 -28.75
C CYS A 492 25.08 -23.85 -29.66
N PRO A 493 24.67 -25.04 -29.15
CA PRO A 493 24.07 -26.09 -29.97
C PRO A 493 22.57 -25.86 -30.26
N HIS A 494 21.90 -24.99 -29.50
CA HIS A 494 20.45 -24.80 -29.58
C HIS A 494 20.08 -23.52 -30.32
N THR A 495 19.34 -23.64 -31.43
CA THR A 495 18.96 -22.52 -32.30
C THR A 495 18.21 -21.40 -31.56
N ASP A 496 17.31 -21.73 -30.64
CA ASP A 496 16.58 -20.73 -29.84
C ASP A 496 17.50 -19.91 -28.93
N GLN A 497 18.49 -20.57 -28.32
CA GLN A 497 19.50 -19.91 -27.50
C GLN A 497 20.45 -19.08 -28.38
N GLN A 498 20.84 -19.59 -29.55
CA GLN A 498 21.64 -18.84 -30.53
C GLN A 498 20.95 -17.56 -30.98
N LYS A 499 19.62 -17.60 -31.19
CA LYS A 499 18.81 -16.41 -31.50
C LYS A 499 18.90 -15.37 -30.37
N ALA A 500 18.72 -15.79 -29.12
CA ALA A 500 18.82 -14.89 -27.97
C ALA A 500 20.23 -14.28 -27.82
N LEU A 501 21.29 -15.07 -28.01
CA LEU A 501 22.67 -14.59 -27.97
C LEU A 501 23.01 -13.64 -29.13
N LEU A 502 22.45 -13.88 -30.32
CA LEU A 502 22.57 -12.96 -31.44
C LEU A 502 21.87 -11.63 -31.16
N LEU A 503 20.70 -11.64 -30.53
CA LEU A 503 20.05 -10.39 -30.05
C LEU A 503 20.94 -9.66 -29.04
N CYS A 504 21.57 -10.39 -28.11
CA CYS A 504 22.52 -9.84 -27.15
C CYS A 504 23.76 -9.22 -27.83
N LEU A 505 24.25 -9.81 -28.91
CA LEU A 505 25.32 -9.24 -29.74
C LEU A 505 24.86 -7.94 -30.40
N ILE A 506 23.63 -7.92 -30.96
CA ILE A 506 23.05 -6.74 -31.59
C ILE A 506 22.91 -5.57 -30.61
N TYR A 507 22.52 -5.82 -29.35
CA TYR A 507 22.38 -4.78 -28.32
C TYR A 507 23.70 -4.10 -27.92
N GLN A 508 24.85 -4.74 -28.19
CA GLN A 508 26.17 -4.16 -27.91
C GLN A 508 26.65 -3.22 -29.03
N ILE A 509 26.18 -3.41 -30.27
CA ILE A 509 26.64 -2.69 -31.46
C ILE A 509 26.58 -1.14 -31.33
N PRO A 510 25.54 -0.53 -30.73
CA PRO A 510 25.49 0.93 -30.56
C PRO A 510 26.70 1.54 -29.84
N PHE A 511 27.43 0.74 -29.05
CA PHE A 511 28.51 1.19 -28.17
C PHE A 511 29.91 0.83 -28.71
N VAL A 512 29.99 0.35 -29.96
CA VAL A 512 31.24 0.01 -30.65
C VAL A 512 31.84 1.25 -31.30
N ASN A 513 33.17 1.30 -31.37
CA ASN A 513 33.85 2.33 -32.18
C ASN A 513 33.37 2.26 -33.64
N ARG A 514 33.00 3.42 -34.20
CA ARG A 514 32.45 3.58 -35.54
C ARG A 514 33.26 2.89 -36.64
N ILE A 515 34.58 2.80 -36.48
CA ILE A 515 35.48 2.15 -37.43
C ILE A 515 35.12 0.67 -37.64
N PHE A 516 34.63 -0.02 -36.60
CA PHE A 516 34.29 -1.45 -36.64
C PHE A 516 32.78 -1.70 -36.84
N LEU A 517 31.96 -0.65 -37.01
CA LEU A 517 30.51 -0.78 -37.02
C LEU A 517 30.00 -1.68 -38.16
N LEU A 518 30.50 -1.45 -39.37
CA LEU A 518 30.10 -2.22 -40.56
C LEU A 518 30.56 -3.69 -40.47
N GLU A 519 31.71 -3.94 -39.85
CA GLU A 519 32.23 -5.29 -39.64
C GLU A 519 31.27 -6.09 -38.76
N TRP A 520 30.84 -5.54 -37.63
CA TRP A 520 29.89 -6.20 -36.73
C TRP A 520 28.50 -6.39 -37.34
N PHE A 521 28.03 -5.46 -38.18
CA PHE A 521 26.80 -5.67 -38.94
C PHE A 521 26.93 -6.83 -39.94
N ASN A 522 28.06 -6.92 -40.65
CA ASN A 522 28.34 -8.06 -41.53
C ASN A 522 28.43 -9.38 -40.74
N THR A 523 29.06 -9.38 -39.57
CA THR A 523 29.11 -10.55 -38.68
C THR A 523 27.70 -11.00 -38.27
N CYS A 524 26.80 -10.08 -37.93
CA CYS A 524 25.41 -10.44 -37.60
C CYS A 524 24.69 -11.06 -38.80
N LYS A 525 24.86 -10.48 -40.00
CA LYS A 525 24.28 -11.02 -41.25
C LYS A 525 24.83 -12.42 -41.56
N GLU A 526 26.13 -12.63 -41.38
CA GLU A 526 26.76 -13.93 -41.59
C GLU A 526 26.20 -14.97 -40.61
N LEU A 527 26.10 -14.64 -39.32
CA LEU A 527 25.51 -15.51 -38.30
C LEU A 527 24.06 -15.89 -38.65
N MET A 528 23.24 -14.93 -39.08
CA MET A 528 21.88 -15.21 -39.54
C MET A 528 21.84 -16.21 -40.70
N SER A 529 22.74 -16.06 -41.68
CA SER A 529 22.81 -16.96 -42.84
C SER A 529 23.30 -18.37 -42.47
N LYS A 530 24.20 -18.48 -41.48
CA LYS A 530 24.83 -19.74 -41.07
C LYS A 530 23.93 -20.58 -40.16
N ILE A 531 23.20 -19.95 -39.23
CA ILE A 531 22.41 -20.63 -38.19
C ILE A 531 21.04 -21.11 -38.71
N LYS A 532 20.51 -20.49 -39.78
CA LYS A 532 19.21 -20.83 -40.40
C LYS A 532 18.03 -20.75 -39.43
N PHE A 533 17.73 -19.55 -38.94
CA PHE A 533 16.57 -19.28 -38.10
C PHE A 533 15.24 -19.44 -38.87
N ASP A 534 14.15 -19.72 -38.14
CA ASP A 534 12.80 -19.69 -38.72
C ASP A 534 12.34 -18.26 -39.08
N GLY A 535 11.21 -18.13 -39.80
CA GLY A 535 10.70 -16.84 -40.24
C GLY A 535 10.34 -15.88 -39.10
N ALA A 536 9.83 -16.39 -37.97
CA ALA A 536 9.45 -15.57 -36.82
C ALA A 536 10.69 -15.07 -36.05
N GLN A 537 11.68 -15.94 -35.87
CA GLN A 537 12.97 -15.62 -35.26
C GLN A 537 13.73 -14.60 -36.11
N ASN A 538 13.82 -14.80 -37.43
CA ASN A 538 14.45 -13.86 -38.36
C ASN A 538 13.78 -12.48 -38.29
N LYS A 539 12.44 -12.44 -38.26
CA LYS A 539 11.70 -11.17 -38.13
C LYS A 539 12.11 -10.43 -36.84
N LYS A 540 12.15 -11.10 -35.69
CA LYS A 540 12.58 -10.50 -34.41
C LYS A 540 14.01 -9.97 -34.46
N ILE A 541 14.94 -10.73 -35.05
CA ILE A 541 16.35 -10.32 -35.19
C ILE A 541 16.44 -9.08 -36.09
N LEU A 542 15.75 -9.07 -37.22
CA LEU A 542 15.73 -7.94 -38.15
C LEU A 542 15.10 -6.69 -37.53
N GLU A 543 14.02 -6.83 -36.75
CA GLU A 543 13.41 -5.71 -36.02
C GLU A 543 14.38 -5.10 -35.01
N ALA A 544 15.10 -5.94 -34.24
CA ALA A 544 16.11 -5.48 -33.30
C ALA A 544 17.29 -4.80 -34.01
N LEU A 545 17.77 -5.37 -35.11
CA LEU A 545 18.86 -4.82 -35.91
C LEU A 545 18.46 -3.48 -36.54
N TRP A 546 17.25 -3.36 -37.06
CA TRP A 546 16.71 -2.10 -37.58
C TRP A 546 16.64 -1.03 -36.49
N LYS A 547 16.17 -1.38 -35.29
CA LYS A 547 16.12 -0.46 -34.14
C LYS A 547 17.50 0.09 -33.82
N VAL A 548 18.53 -0.77 -33.85
CA VAL A 548 19.93 -0.35 -33.67
C VAL A 548 20.40 0.55 -34.80
N VAL A 549 20.26 0.14 -36.07
CA VAL A 549 20.69 0.92 -37.24
C VAL A 549 20.04 2.31 -37.26
N SER A 550 18.72 2.37 -37.04
CA SER A 550 17.97 3.62 -37.04
C SER A 550 18.33 4.53 -35.85
N SER A 551 18.74 3.96 -34.71
CA SER A 551 19.19 4.74 -33.54
C SER A 551 20.58 5.37 -33.69
N ILE A 552 21.50 4.70 -34.41
CA ILE A 552 22.89 5.16 -34.58
C ILE A 552 22.97 6.37 -35.54
N LYS A 553 21.99 6.54 -36.44
CA LYS A 553 21.82 7.69 -37.36
C LYS A 553 23.07 8.07 -38.16
N THR A 554 23.92 7.11 -38.49
CA THR A 554 25.06 7.32 -39.41
C THR A 554 24.69 6.88 -40.82
N ASP A 555 25.05 7.67 -41.83
CA ASP A 555 24.81 7.37 -43.25
C ASP A 555 25.33 5.99 -43.66
N ASP A 556 26.47 5.57 -43.12
CA ASP A 556 27.07 4.26 -43.44
C ASP A 556 26.23 3.08 -42.94
N ALA A 557 25.63 3.20 -41.75
CA ALA A 557 24.73 2.17 -41.20
C ALA A 557 23.43 2.07 -42.02
N LEU A 558 22.87 3.21 -42.45
CA LEU A 558 21.68 3.23 -43.30
C LEU A 558 22.00 2.67 -44.70
N LYS A 559 23.09 3.09 -45.32
CA LYS A 559 23.56 2.54 -46.61
C LYS A 559 23.78 1.03 -46.52
N TRP A 560 24.37 0.56 -45.43
CA TRP A 560 24.54 -0.88 -45.19
C TRP A 560 23.19 -1.59 -45.15
N TRP A 561 22.21 -1.08 -44.40
CA TRP A 561 20.87 -1.68 -44.30
C TRP A 561 20.13 -1.77 -45.64
N TYR A 562 20.07 -0.65 -46.37
CA TYR A 562 19.41 -0.59 -47.67
C TYR A 562 20.17 -1.36 -48.77
N GLY A 563 21.49 -1.52 -48.64
CA GLY A 563 22.30 -2.27 -49.59
C GLY A 563 22.38 -3.78 -49.32
N ASN A 564 22.22 -4.23 -48.07
CA ASN A 564 22.52 -5.61 -47.68
C ASN A 564 21.33 -6.41 -47.13
N ILE A 565 20.29 -5.76 -46.61
CA ILE A 565 19.16 -6.41 -45.94
C ILE A 565 17.87 -6.28 -46.76
N ILE A 566 17.56 -5.07 -47.27
CA ILE A 566 16.36 -4.84 -48.09
C ILE A 566 16.40 -5.57 -49.45
N PRO A 567 17.54 -5.65 -50.16
CA PRO A 567 17.61 -6.36 -51.45
C PRO A 567 17.45 -7.88 -51.31
N THR A 568 17.71 -8.42 -50.11
CA THR A 568 17.54 -9.84 -49.74
C THR A 568 16.12 -10.19 -49.29
N LYS A 569 15.12 -9.31 -49.49
CA LYS A 569 13.70 -9.49 -49.14
C LYS A 569 12.96 -10.65 -49.85
N SER A 570 13.66 -11.62 -50.42
CA SER A 570 13.05 -12.88 -50.90
C SER A 570 12.72 -13.88 -49.76
N TYR A 571 12.79 -13.45 -48.49
CA TYR A 571 12.61 -14.31 -47.30
C TYR A 571 11.69 -13.71 -46.21
N LEU A 572 10.90 -12.68 -46.55
CA LEU A 572 9.61 -12.43 -45.87
C LEU A 572 8.57 -13.38 -46.47
#